data_AF-A0A4U0RW31-F1
#
_entry.id   AF-A0A4U0RW31-F1
#
_cell.length_a   1.000
_cell.length_b   1.000
_cell.length_c   1.000
_cell.angle_alpha   90.00
_cell.angle_beta   90.00
_cell.angle_gamma   90.00
#
_symmetry.space_group_name_H-M   'P 1'
#
loop_
_entity.id
_entity.type
_entity.pdbx_description
1 polymer ?
#
loop_
_entity_poly.entity_id
_entity_poly.type
_entity_poly.pdbx_seq_one_letter_code
_entity_poly.pdbx_strand_id
1 'polypeptide(L)'
;MTAVECRQSVFGYPNDEAWSRDPRGDADGLVYGFYEVLNSAWPARLTEYNQHSFPGVALGWDRHFLITCHDASAQFLARDLAVEIVDDGYEAALEEAFRRLCRS
;
A
#
# COMPACT_ATOMS: atom_id res chain seq x y z
N MET A 1 10.06 -5.28 -1.53
CA MET A 1 9.15 -4.19 -1.90
C MET A 1 9.05 -3.23 -0.74
N THR A 2 9.05 -1.93 -1.01
CA THR A 2 9.09 -0.87 0.01
C THR A 2 8.17 0.28 -0.41
N ALA A 3 7.27 0.69 0.49
CA ALA A 3 6.47 1.91 0.32
C ALA A 3 7.30 3.13 0.73
N VAL A 4 7.63 3.99 -0.23
CA VAL A 4 8.50 5.15 -0.03
C VAL A 4 7.72 6.31 0.56
N GLU A 5 8.19 6.85 1.69
CA GLU A 5 7.52 7.92 2.44
C GLU A 5 6.03 7.60 2.72
N CYS A 6 5.78 6.41 3.26
CA CYS A 6 4.43 5.96 3.60
C CYS A 6 3.81 6.82 4.70
N ARG A 7 2.61 7.35 4.48
CA ARG A 7 1.85 8.13 5.46
C ARG A 7 0.79 7.33 6.19
N GLN A 8 0.17 6.37 5.50
CA GLN A 8 -0.84 5.53 6.10
C GLN A 8 -0.83 4.15 5.45
N SER A 9 -1.05 3.12 6.27
CA SER A 9 -1.18 1.74 5.82
C SER A 9 -2.40 1.08 6.45
N VAL A 10 -3.03 0.19 5.70
CA VAL A 10 -4.08 -0.72 6.18
C VAL A 10 -3.67 -2.14 5.81
N PHE A 11 -3.69 -3.06 6.78
CA PHE A 11 -3.26 -4.45 6.58
C PHE A 11 -4.34 -5.40 7.10
N GLY A 12 -4.53 -6.52 6.41
CA GLY A 12 -5.42 -7.61 6.81
C GLY A 12 -6.52 -7.87 5.80
N TYR A 13 -7.76 -8.03 6.26
CA TYR A 13 -8.91 -8.27 5.39
C TYR A 13 -9.15 -7.11 4.41
N PRO A 14 -9.67 -7.40 3.20
CA PRO A 14 -10.12 -8.71 2.70
C PRO A 14 -8.99 -9.67 2.27
N ASN A 15 -9.21 -10.98 2.46
CA ASN A 15 -8.48 -12.06 1.78
C ASN A 15 -9.07 -12.28 0.37
N ASP A 16 -8.52 -13.19 -0.42
CA ASP A 16 -8.98 -13.41 -1.79
C ASP A 16 -10.43 -13.91 -1.91
N GLU A 17 -10.85 -14.82 -1.03
CA GLU A 17 -12.23 -15.31 -0.94
C GLU A 17 -13.20 -14.17 -0.64
N ALA A 18 -12.85 -13.27 0.29
CA ALA A 18 -13.64 -12.10 0.61
C ALA A 18 -13.58 -11.04 -0.50
N TRP A 19 -12.45 -10.93 -1.22
CA TRP A 19 -12.28 -10.00 -2.33
C TRP A 19 -13.27 -10.28 -3.45
N SER A 20 -13.50 -11.56 -3.75
CA SER A 20 -14.46 -12.00 -4.79
C SER A 20 -15.91 -11.53 -4.57
N ARG A 21 -16.23 -11.10 -3.35
CA ARG A 21 -17.56 -10.58 -2.96
C ARG A 21 -17.52 -9.13 -2.50
N ASP A 22 -16.34 -8.51 -2.50
CA ASP A 22 -16.19 -7.12 -2.14
C ASP A 22 -16.71 -6.25 -3.31
N PRO A 23 -17.48 -5.18 -3.05
CA PRO A 23 -17.93 -4.26 -4.11
C PRO A 23 -16.79 -3.65 -4.95
N ARG A 24 -15.56 -3.67 -4.44
CA ARG A 24 -14.33 -3.26 -5.16
C ARG A 24 -13.72 -4.37 -6.00
N GLY A 25 -14.04 -5.63 -5.69
CA GLY A 25 -13.54 -6.84 -6.34
C GLY A 25 -14.40 -7.34 -7.51
N ASP A 26 -15.53 -6.68 -7.80
CA ASP A 26 -16.39 -6.93 -8.97
C ASP A 26 -15.70 -6.59 -10.32
N ALA A 27 -14.45 -6.11 -10.26
CA ALA A 27 -13.57 -6.05 -11.41
C ALA A 27 -12.93 -7.43 -11.60
N ASP A 28 -13.47 -8.22 -12.53
CA ASP A 28 -12.89 -9.46 -13.03
C ASP A 28 -11.36 -9.31 -13.19
N GLY A 29 -10.57 -10.01 -12.35
CA GLY A 29 -9.14 -10.20 -12.61
C GLY A 29 -8.15 -9.47 -11.71
N LEU A 30 -8.52 -9.00 -10.51
CA LEU A 30 -7.51 -8.71 -9.48
C LEU A 30 -6.89 -10.01 -8.96
N VAL A 31 -5.88 -10.49 -9.68
CA VAL A 31 -5.01 -11.61 -9.30
C VAL A 31 -4.07 -11.15 -8.17
N TYR A 32 -3.39 -12.08 -7.49
CA TYR A 32 -2.32 -11.74 -6.54
C TYR A 32 -1.28 -10.84 -7.19
N GLY A 33 -0.94 -9.73 -6.54
CA GLY A 33 0.01 -8.78 -7.12
C GLY A 33 0.07 -7.42 -6.42
N PHE A 34 0.75 -6.50 -7.09
CA PHE A 34 0.96 -5.12 -6.67
C PHE A 34 0.27 -4.19 -7.65
N TYR A 35 -0.61 -3.33 -7.14
CA TYR A 35 -1.45 -2.45 -7.94
C TYR A 35 -1.35 -1.02 -7.43
N GLU A 36 -1.50 -0.07 -8.34
CA GLU A 36 -1.85 1.30 -8.00
C GLU A 36 -3.35 1.52 -8.26
N VAL A 37 -4.04 2.05 -7.26
CA VAL A 37 -5.46 2.40 -7.36
C VAL A 37 -5.58 3.83 -7.87
N LEU A 38 -5.82 3.96 -9.17
CA LEU A 38 -6.02 5.25 -9.83
C LEU A 38 -7.32 5.91 -9.34
N ASN A 39 -7.32 7.24 -9.29
CA ASN A 39 -8.46 8.06 -8.84
C ASN A 39 -8.96 7.68 -7.43
N SER A 40 -8.08 7.16 -6.58
CA SER A 40 -8.41 6.88 -5.19
C SER A 40 -8.88 8.15 -4.47
N ALA A 41 -10.01 8.06 -3.77
CA ALA A 41 -10.49 9.14 -2.91
C ALA A 41 -9.74 9.22 -1.56
N TRP A 42 -8.81 8.30 -1.28
CA TRP A 42 -8.10 8.23 -0.01
C TRP A 42 -7.21 9.45 0.27
N PRO A 43 -6.32 9.92 -0.63
CA PRO A 43 -5.51 11.11 -0.37
C PRO A 43 -6.36 12.34 -0.01
N ALA A 44 -7.48 12.53 -0.72
CA ALA A 44 -8.42 13.63 -0.47
C ALA A 44 -9.06 13.53 0.93
N ARG A 45 -9.56 12.34 1.30
CA ARG A 45 -10.14 12.11 2.64
C ARG A 45 -9.13 12.33 3.76
N LEU A 46 -7.87 11.91 3.57
CA LEU A 46 -6.83 12.15 4.56
C LEU A 46 -6.51 13.65 4.68
N THR A 47 -6.50 14.37 3.56
CA THR A 47 -6.31 15.83 3.54
C THR A 47 -7.44 16.54 4.29
N GLU A 48 -8.70 16.17 4.02
CA GLU A 48 -9.88 16.70 4.70
C GLU A 48 -9.85 16.43 6.20
N TYR A 49 -9.50 15.21 6.60
CA TYR A 49 -9.33 14.86 8.01
C TYR A 49 -8.28 15.76 8.68
N ASN A 50 -7.11 15.93 8.04
CA ASN A 50 -6.03 16.75 8.60
C ASN A 50 -6.36 18.25 8.64
N GLN A 51 -7.30 18.77 7.84
CA GLN A 51 -7.74 20.17 7.96
C GLN A 51 -8.27 20.52 9.36
N HIS A 52 -8.78 19.55 10.11
CA HIS A 52 -9.27 19.78 11.48
C HIS A 52 -8.16 20.21 12.42
N SER A 53 -6.95 19.66 12.24
CA SER A 53 -5.78 19.97 13.09
C SER A 53 -4.84 20.97 12.43
N PHE A 54 -4.80 21.01 11.09
CA PHE A 54 -3.88 21.83 10.29
C PHE A 54 -4.63 22.54 9.14
N PRO A 55 -5.41 23.58 9.43
CA PRO A 55 -6.18 24.30 8.42
C PRO A 55 -5.27 24.94 7.35
N GLY A 56 -5.62 24.77 6.08
CA GLY A 56 -4.91 25.33 4.92
C GLY A 56 -3.68 24.54 4.47
N VAL A 57 -3.30 23.47 5.18
CA VAL A 57 -2.18 22.61 4.80
C VAL A 57 -2.70 21.49 3.89
N ALA A 58 -2.38 21.55 2.60
CA ALA A 58 -2.64 20.43 1.69
C ALA A 58 -1.60 19.32 1.91
N LEU A 59 -2.07 18.08 2.10
CA LEU A 59 -1.18 16.92 2.05
C LEU A 59 -0.83 16.63 0.59
N GLY A 60 0.43 16.28 0.35
CA GLY A 60 1.01 16.11 -1.00
C GLY A 60 0.42 14.99 -1.86
N TRP A 61 1.11 14.71 -2.98
CA TRP A 61 0.71 13.81 -4.07
C TRP A 61 0.86 12.30 -3.74
N ASP A 62 0.33 11.86 -2.61
CA ASP A 62 0.42 10.44 -2.25
C ASP A 62 -0.40 9.58 -3.21
N ARG A 63 0.15 8.44 -3.57
CA ARG A 63 -0.46 7.41 -4.42
C ARG A 63 -1.02 6.30 -3.54
N HIS A 64 -2.10 5.68 -3.99
CA HIS A 64 -2.72 4.56 -3.30
C HIS A 64 -2.26 3.25 -3.93
N PHE A 65 -1.55 2.43 -3.17
CA PHE A 65 -1.12 1.10 -3.58
C PHE A 65 -1.94 0.02 -2.87
N LEU A 66 -2.28 -1.03 -3.60
CA LEU A 66 -2.94 -2.24 -3.11
C LEU A 66 -2.06 -3.44 -3.43
N ILE A 67 -1.81 -4.27 -2.42
CA ILE A 67 -1.20 -5.59 -2.54
C ILE A 67 -2.24 -6.63 -2.16
N THR A 68 -2.43 -7.59 -3.05
CA THR A 68 -3.32 -8.72 -2.82
C THR A 68 -2.50 -10.00 -2.70
N CYS A 69 -2.78 -10.76 -1.65
CA CYS A 69 -2.26 -12.10 -1.42
C CYS A 69 -3.42 -13.04 -1.10
N HIS A 70 -3.15 -14.34 -0.96
CA HIS A 70 -4.18 -15.34 -0.65
C HIS A 70 -4.92 -14.99 0.66
N ASP A 71 -4.19 -14.88 1.77
CA ASP A 71 -4.80 -14.76 3.10
C ASP A 71 -5.10 -13.32 3.54
N ALA A 72 -4.50 -12.33 2.88
CA ALA A 72 -4.58 -10.94 3.30
C ALA A 72 -4.31 -9.97 2.15
N SER A 73 -4.68 -8.72 2.37
CA SER A 73 -4.29 -7.58 1.55
C SER A 73 -3.56 -6.54 2.40
N ALA A 74 -2.78 -5.73 1.71
CA ALA A 74 -2.13 -4.57 2.29
C ALA A 74 -2.38 -3.37 1.38
N GLN A 75 -2.75 -2.24 1.96
CA GLN A 75 -2.92 -0.99 1.23
C GLN A 75 -2.06 0.10 1.84
N PHE A 76 -1.50 0.94 0.99
CA PHE A 76 -0.57 1.99 1.38
C PHE A 76 -0.93 3.30 0.69
N LEU A 77 -0.86 4.38 1.46
CA LEU A 77 -0.82 5.75 0.96
C LEU A 77 0.62 6.25 1.09
N ALA A 78 1.34 6.29 -0.03
CA ALA A 78 2.78 6.53 -0.06
C ALA A 78 3.16 7.36 -1.31
N ARG A 79 4.35 7.96 -1.31
CA ARG A 79 4.84 8.70 -2.49
C ARG A 79 5.08 7.75 -3.66
N ASP A 80 5.68 6.60 -3.40
CA ASP A 80 6.02 5.63 -4.44
C ASP A 80 6.13 4.21 -3.89
N LEU A 81 6.24 3.25 -4.80
CA LEU A 81 6.42 1.83 -4.51
C LEU A 81 7.70 1.31 -5.18
N ALA A 82 8.72 1.03 -4.38
CA ALA A 82 9.95 0.40 -4.86
C ALA A 82 9.83 -1.12 -4.81
N VAL A 83 10.03 -1.78 -5.95
CA VAL A 83 10.05 -3.25 -6.05
C VAL A 83 11.44 -3.67 -6.50
N GLU A 84 12.01 -4.62 -5.78
CA GLU A 84 13.31 -5.20 -6.06
C GLU A 84 13.16 -6.71 -6.14
N ILE A 85 13.79 -7.31 -7.14
CA ILE A 85 13.92 -8.75 -7.28
C ILE A 85 15.29 -9.12 -6.71
N VAL A 86 15.30 -10.06 -5.78
CA VAL A 86 16.52 -10.55 -5.14
C VAL A 86 16.70 -12.00 -5.55
N ASP A 87 17.87 -12.33 -6.09
CA ASP A 87 18.19 -13.69 -6.57
C ASP A 87 18.68 -14.64 -5.45
N ASP A 88 18.82 -14.12 -4.23
CA ASP A 88 19.17 -14.88 -3.02
C ASP A 88 17.94 -15.52 -2.35
N GLY A 89 18.20 -16.39 -1.36
CA GLY A 89 17.16 -16.97 -0.53
C GLY A 89 16.38 -15.93 0.29
N TYR A 90 15.14 -16.29 0.66
CA TYR A 90 14.22 -15.43 1.41
C TYR A 90 14.84 -14.79 2.67
N GLU A 91 15.60 -15.57 3.45
CA GLU A 91 16.24 -15.09 4.69
C GLU A 91 17.25 -13.97 4.41
N ALA A 92 18.10 -14.13 3.39
CA ALA A 92 19.08 -13.12 3.01
C ALA A 92 18.41 -11.83 2.52
N ALA A 93 17.33 -11.96 1.74
CA ALA A 93 16.54 -10.83 1.28
C ALA A 93 15.87 -10.09 2.46
N LEU A 94 15.38 -10.83 3.46
CA LEU A 94 14.76 -10.27 4.65
C LEU A 94 15.78 -9.53 5.52
N GLU A 95 16.95 -10.12 5.76
CA GLU A 95 18.03 -9.49 6.52
C GLU A 95 18.52 -8.20 5.86
N GLU A 96 18.67 -8.20 4.52
CA GLU A 96 19.02 -7.01 3.75
C GLU A 96 17.97 -5.90 3.94
N ALA A 97 16.68 -6.24 3.81
CA ALA A 97 15.60 -5.29 3.99
C ALA A 97 15.59 -4.69 5.40
N PHE A 98 15.75 -5.51 6.44
CA PHE A 98 15.87 -5.03 7.83
C PHE A 98 17.06 -4.10 8.02
N ARG A 99 18.21 -4.43 7.42
CA ARG A 99 19.43 -3.62 7.53
C ARG A 99 19.24 -2.22 6.93
N ARG A 100 18.48 -2.09 5.84
CA ARG A 100 18.15 -0.80 5.22
C ARG A 100 17.21 0.02 6.09
N LEU A 101 16.16 -0.61 6.63
CA LEU A 101 15.19 0.05 7.52
C LEU A 101 15.84 0.57 8.81
N CYS A 102 16.82 -0.13 9.37
CA CYS A 102 17.51 0.31 10.59
C CYS A 102 18.56 1.41 10.34
N ARG A 103 18.83 1.77 9.08
CA ARG A 103 19.82 2.79 8.69
C ARG A 103 19.19 4.11 8.22
N SER A 104 17.88 4.16 8.03
CA SER A 104 17.10 5.36 7.70
C SER A 104 16.56 6.03 8.96
#